data_AF-A0A1Q5U3L4-F1
#
_entry.id   AF-A0A1Q5U3L4-F1
#
_cell.length_a   1.000
_cell.length_b   1.000
_cell.length_c   1.000
_cell.angle_alpha   90.00
_cell.angle_beta   90.00
_cell.angle_gamma   90.00
#
_symmetry.space_group_name_H-M   'P 1'
#
loop_
_entity.id
_entity.type
_entity.pdbx_description
1 polymer ?
#
loop_
_entity_poly.entity_id
_entity_poly.type
_entity_poly.pdbx_seq_one_letter_code
_entity_poly.pdbx_strand_id
1 'polypeptide(L)'
;MLHLLCECKVFKYFDNAGGKDHPHTIFSSLRGELRETENSGSFYDDKKITDIVYSLPADKNQSPYGKEMLTFGDKKSGAIQFNAYGTAEINTKVTMKSGEIKLYKYESTINNVSDINPQYKRYLSPSPNITCIDNSSNSTKRDFYSDKEVYDPDNPIDFYSLYNEWGGKFDLYDWGIFDKIDNKDPNKATIIVRNTGSDSQSKPFRVYDSKNNTFDKQTEGIIFCYQIL
;
A
#
# COMPACT_ATOMS: atom_id res chain seq x y z
N MET A 1 -28.23 10.44 -14.11
CA MET A 1 -26.99 11.09 -14.58
C MET A 1 -25.87 10.61 -13.66
N LEU A 2 -25.23 9.49 -14.02
CA LEU A 2 -24.12 8.90 -13.26
C LEU A 2 -22.91 9.82 -13.41
N HIS A 3 -22.52 10.51 -12.34
CA HIS A 3 -21.15 10.98 -12.20
C HIS A 3 -20.32 9.76 -11.78
N LEU A 4 -19.79 9.02 -12.76
CA LEU A 4 -18.55 8.28 -12.55
C LEU A 4 -17.48 9.37 -12.37
N LEU A 5 -17.29 9.80 -11.12
CA LEU A 5 -16.03 10.40 -10.73
C LEU A 5 -14.98 9.33 -11.00
N CYS A 6 -14.16 9.57 -12.01
CA CYS A 6 -12.93 8.85 -12.20
C CYS A 6 -12.11 9.12 -10.94
N GLU A 7 -12.19 8.22 -9.95
CA GLU A 7 -11.25 8.20 -8.83
C GLU A 7 -9.88 8.10 -9.47
N CYS A 8 -9.07 9.16 -9.33
CA CYS A 8 -7.68 9.16 -9.75
C CYS A 8 -6.96 8.07 -8.97
N LYS A 9 -6.95 6.84 -9.49
CA LYS A 9 -6.20 5.74 -8.90
C LYS A 9 -4.73 6.09 -9.03
N VAL A 10 -4.09 6.41 -7.90
CA VAL A 10 -2.64 6.54 -7.86
C VAL A 10 -2.07 5.15 -8.11
N PHE A 11 -1.31 5.01 -9.20
CA PHE A 11 -0.56 3.79 -9.49
C PHE A 11 0.84 3.93 -8.89
N LYS A 12 1.28 2.88 -8.19
CA LYS A 12 2.66 2.79 -7.72
C LYS A 12 3.50 2.11 -8.81
N TYR A 13 4.58 2.77 -9.20
CA TYR A 13 5.58 2.21 -10.12
C TYR A 13 6.64 1.46 -9.34
N PHE A 14 7.12 0.38 -9.94
CA PHE A 14 8.18 -0.46 -9.39
C PHE A 14 9.16 -0.83 -10.48
N ASP A 15 10.46 -0.63 -10.24
CA ASP A 15 11.53 -0.97 -11.20
C ASP A 15 12.57 -1.96 -10.67
N ASN A 16 12.43 -2.44 -9.42
CA ASN A 16 13.32 -3.42 -8.76
C ASN A 16 14.81 -3.06 -8.83
N ALA A 17 15.15 -1.78 -9.02
CA ALA A 17 16.53 -1.37 -9.16
C ALA A 17 17.29 -1.71 -7.87
N GLY A 18 18.18 -2.69 -7.95
CA GLY A 18 18.95 -3.17 -6.79
C GLY A 18 18.16 -3.98 -5.75
N GLY A 19 17.03 -4.59 -6.13
CA GLY A 19 16.20 -5.37 -5.20
C GLY A 19 15.41 -4.50 -4.20
N LYS A 20 15.28 -3.22 -4.51
CA LYS A 20 14.59 -2.19 -3.72
C LYS A 20 13.51 -1.59 -4.63
N ASP A 21 12.53 -0.90 -4.06
CA ASP A 21 11.33 -0.41 -4.74
C ASP A 21 10.28 -1.50 -5.08
N HIS A 22 9.97 -2.34 -4.09
CA HIS A 22 8.74 -3.14 -4.08
C HIS A 22 7.86 -2.86 -2.88
N PRO A 23 6.53 -3.08 -2.95
CA PRO A 23 5.69 -3.01 -1.78
C PRO A 23 6.13 -4.08 -0.78
N HIS A 24 6.41 -3.64 0.43
CA HIS A 24 6.53 -4.46 1.63
C HIS A 24 5.19 -4.50 2.37
N THR A 25 4.47 -3.39 2.34
CA THR A 25 3.09 -3.25 2.81
C THR A 25 2.13 -3.21 1.64
N ILE A 26 0.99 -3.88 1.73
CA ILE A 26 -0.07 -3.75 0.73
C ILE A 26 -1.41 -3.44 1.38
N PHE A 27 -2.32 -2.84 0.61
CA PHE A 27 -3.69 -2.56 1.02
C PHE A 27 -4.63 -2.71 -0.19
N SER A 28 -5.92 -2.90 0.06
CA SER A 28 -6.87 -3.35 -0.98
C SER A 28 -6.99 -2.43 -2.21
N SER A 29 -6.73 -1.13 -2.06
CA SER A 29 -6.73 -0.14 -3.14
C SER A 29 -5.42 -0.08 -3.93
N LEU A 30 -4.32 -0.67 -3.42
CA LEU A 30 -3.01 -0.62 -4.08
C LEU A 30 -3.08 -1.24 -5.48
N ARG A 31 -2.64 -0.48 -6.48
CA ARG A 31 -2.48 -0.94 -7.86
C ARG A 31 -1.08 -0.62 -8.35
N GLY A 32 -0.44 -1.64 -8.92
CA GLY A 32 0.96 -1.62 -9.33
C GLY A 32 1.16 -1.63 -10.83
N GLU A 33 2.24 -0.99 -11.28
CA GLU A 33 2.70 -0.99 -12.66
C GLU A 33 4.22 -1.23 -12.71
N LEU A 34 4.67 -2.23 -13.48
CA LEU A 34 6.08 -2.65 -13.55
C LEU A 34 6.72 -2.19 -14.89
N ARG A 35 7.61 -1.20 -14.84
CA ARG A 35 8.41 -0.68 -15.97
C ARG A 35 9.61 0.17 -15.53
N GLU A 36 10.51 0.47 -16.47
CA GLU A 36 11.50 1.55 -16.36
C GLU A 36 10.86 2.89 -15.93
N THR A 37 11.46 3.53 -14.93
CA THR A 37 10.97 4.70 -14.16
C THR A 37 11.02 6.06 -14.88
N GLU A 38 11.14 6.10 -16.21
CA GLU A 38 11.27 7.39 -16.93
C GLU A 38 10.00 8.25 -16.90
N ASN A 39 8.82 7.67 -16.61
CA ASN A 39 7.54 8.37 -16.57
C ASN A 39 6.76 8.01 -15.30
N SER A 40 6.34 9.02 -14.53
CA SER A 40 5.56 8.86 -13.28
C SER A 40 4.02 8.86 -13.48
N GLY A 41 3.54 8.70 -14.72
CA GLY A 41 2.12 8.63 -15.10
C GLY A 41 1.69 7.22 -15.49
N SER A 42 0.39 6.91 -15.49
CA SER A 42 -0.07 5.53 -15.71
C SER A 42 0.33 5.03 -17.10
N PHE A 43 0.48 3.73 -17.26
CA PHE A 43 0.59 3.09 -18.57
C PHE A 43 -0.57 3.43 -19.50
N TYR A 44 -1.77 3.67 -18.96
CA TYR A 44 -2.92 4.10 -19.76
C TYR A 44 -2.70 5.48 -20.42
N ASP A 45 -1.77 6.27 -19.88
CA ASP A 45 -1.43 7.60 -20.38
C ASP A 45 -0.15 7.60 -21.25
N ASP A 46 0.62 6.52 -21.25
CA ASP A 46 1.87 6.44 -22.02
C ASP A 46 1.61 6.18 -23.51
N LYS A 47 1.66 7.27 -24.29
CA LYS A 47 1.43 7.23 -25.74
C LYS A 47 2.44 6.38 -26.51
N LYS A 48 3.56 5.94 -25.93
CA LYS A 48 4.55 5.10 -26.62
C LYS A 48 4.27 3.61 -26.50
N ILE A 49 3.41 3.20 -25.59
CA ILE A 49 3.11 1.79 -25.31
C ILE A 49 1.82 1.38 -26.03
N THR A 50 1.79 0.16 -26.57
CA THR A 50 0.60 -0.44 -27.17
C THR A 50 -0.02 -1.54 -26.31
N ASP A 51 0.82 -2.32 -25.63
CA ASP A 51 0.35 -3.48 -24.87
C ASP A 51 1.32 -3.84 -23.75
N ILE A 52 0.77 -4.41 -22.68
CA ILE A 52 1.50 -4.85 -21.49
C ILE A 52 0.86 -6.13 -21.00
N VAL A 53 1.69 -7.16 -20.86
CA VAL A 53 1.25 -8.47 -20.38
C VAL A 53 2.10 -8.88 -19.19
N TYR A 54 1.42 -9.20 -18.09
CA TYR A 54 2.03 -9.77 -16.90
C TYR A 54 1.92 -11.29 -16.88
N SER A 55 2.90 -11.95 -16.29
CA SER A 55 2.86 -13.38 -16.04
C SER A 55 3.64 -13.74 -14.79
N LEU A 56 3.22 -14.83 -14.15
CA LEU A 56 4.04 -15.53 -13.17
C LEU A 56 4.85 -16.59 -13.91
N PRO A 57 6.05 -16.95 -13.41
CA PRO A 57 6.80 -18.10 -13.92
C PRO A 57 5.94 -19.36 -13.97
N ALA A 58 6.22 -20.22 -14.95
CA ALA A 58 5.54 -21.52 -15.06
C ALA A 58 5.95 -22.47 -13.91
N ASP A 59 7.16 -22.28 -13.35
CA ASP A 59 7.66 -23.04 -12.22
C ASP A 59 7.05 -22.53 -10.91
N LYS A 60 6.27 -23.38 -10.24
CA LYS A 60 5.67 -23.10 -8.93
C LYS A 60 6.73 -22.91 -7.84
N ASN A 61 7.94 -23.43 -7.99
CA ASN A 61 9.01 -23.24 -7.01
C ASN A 61 9.59 -21.81 -7.04
N GLN A 62 9.44 -21.09 -8.16
CA GLN A 62 9.87 -19.70 -8.31
C GLN A 62 8.77 -18.69 -7.93
N SER A 63 7.54 -19.16 -7.75
CA SER A 63 6.40 -18.36 -7.32
C SER A 63 5.41 -19.19 -6.50
N PRO A 64 5.85 -19.74 -5.33
CA PRO A 64 5.07 -20.70 -4.56
C PRO A 64 3.71 -20.14 -4.12
N TYR A 65 3.62 -18.82 -3.96
CA TYR A 65 2.40 -18.12 -3.54
C TYR A 65 1.88 -17.12 -4.58
N GLY A 66 2.49 -17.01 -5.77
CA GLY A 66 2.22 -15.89 -6.68
C GLY A 66 0.76 -15.73 -7.10
N LYS A 67 0.04 -16.84 -7.34
CA LYS A 67 -1.39 -16.77 -7.72
C LYS A 67 -2.33 -16.39 -6.57
N GLU A 68 -1.89 -16.58 -5.33
CA GLU A 68 -2.64 -16.22 -4.12
C GLU A 68 -2.27 -14.80 -3.67
N MET A 69 -1.00 -14.43 -3.87
CA MET A 69 -0.40 -13.14 -3.53
C MET A 69 -0.85 -12.01 -4.45
N LEU A 70 -1.05 -12.26 -5.74
CA LEU A 70 -1.38 -11.21 -6.70
C LEU A 70 -2.25 -11.69 -7.86
N THR A 71 -2.96 -10.73 -8.44
CA THR A 71 -3.80 -10.93 -9.63
C THR A 71 -3.49 -9.87 -10.66
N PHE A 72 -3.59 -10.24 -11.93
CA PHE A 72 -3.45 -9.32 -13.05
C PHE A 72 -4.83 -8.92 -13.57
N GLY A 73 -4.92 -7.75 -14.22
CA GLY A 73 -6.13 -7.33 -14.91
C GLY A 73 -6.56 -8.29 -16.03
N ASP A 74 -7.68 -7.97 -16.67
CA ASP A 74 -8.27 -8.80 -17.72
C ASP A 74 -7.25 -9.20 -18.78
N LYS A 75 -7.28 -10.46 -19.23
CA LYS A 75 -6.31 -11.03 -20.19
C LYS A 75 -4.85 -10.89 -19.78
N LYS A 76 -4.57 -10.71 -18.47
CA LYS A 76 -3.25 -10.43 -17.90
C LYS A 76 -2.66 -9.07 -18.33
N SER A 77 -3.50 -8.18 -18.83
CA SER A 77 -3.15 -6.80 -19.12
C SER A 77 -3.83 -5.85 -18.13
N GLY A 78 -3.16 -4.74 -17.81
CA GLY A 78 -3.59 -3.80 -16.78
C GLY A 78 -2.99 -4.06 -15.40
N ALA A 79 -3.20 -3.12 -14.48
CA ALA A 79 -2.45 -3.02 -13.23
C ALA A 79 -2.44 -4.30 -12.38
N ILE A 80 -1.31 -4.53 -11.71
CA ILE A 80 -1.12 -5.60 -10.74
C ILE A 80 -1.91 -5.24 -9.49
N GLN A 81 -2.73 -6.17 -9.00
CA GLN A 81 -3.36 -6.09 -7.70
C GLN A 81 -2.69 -7.06 -6.75
N PHE A 82 -2.29 -6.57 -5.58
CA PHE A 82 -1.67 -7.35 -4.52
C PHE A 82 -2.72 -7.70 -3.46
N ASN A 83 -2.77 -8.97 -3.05
CA ASN A 83 -3.86 -9.54 -2.25
C ASN A 83 -3.39 -10.21 -0.96
N ALA A 84 -2.16 -10.72 -0.90
CA ALA A 84 -1.64 -11.42 0.27
C ALA A 84 -0.13 -11.21 0.46
N TYR A 85 0.38 -11.61 1.62
CA TYR A 85 1.81 -11.69 1.90
C TYR A 85 2.46 -12.84 1.11
N GLY A 86 3.78 -12.79 0.98
CA GLY A 86 4.57 -13.84 0.34
C GLY A 86 5.61 -13.29 -0.62
N THR A 87 6.29 -14.21 -1.30
CA THR A 87 7.30 -13.90 -2.31
C THR A 87 6.86 -14.41 -3.67
N ALA A 88 6.99 -13.58 -4.70
CA ALA A 88 6.70 -13.94 -6.08
C ALA A 88 7.65 -13.27 -7.06
N GLU A 89 8.05 -14.01 -8.09
CA GLU A 89 8.57 -13.43 -9.32
C GLU A 89 7.42 -13.06 -10.28
N ILE A 90 7.52 -11.88 -10.90
CA ILE A 90 6.59 -11.34 -11.89
C ILE A 90 7.39 -11.03 -13.16
N ASN A 91 6.95 -11.58 -14.28
CA ASN A 91 7.48 -11.29 -15.60
C ASN A 91 6.55 -10.30 -16.33
N THR A 92 7.14 -9.31 -17.00
CA THR A 92 6.40 -8.30 -17.76
C THR A 92 6.92 -8.22 -19.18
N LYS A 93 6.00 -8.21 -20.15
CA LYS A 93 6.29 -7.90 -21.55
C LYS A 93 5.61 -6.59 -21.92
N VAL A 94 6.39 -5.59 -22.30
CA VAL A 94 5.89 -4.31 -22.82
C VAL A 94 6.12 -4.25 -24.32
N THR A 95 5.08 -3.97 -25.09
CA THR A 95 5.17 -3.74 -26.54
C THR A 95 5.01 -2.26 -26.83
N MET A 96 5.99 -1.69 -27.52
CA MET A 96 6.02 -0.28 -27.90
C MET A 96 5.35 -0.06 -29.26
N LYS A 97 4.85 1.16 -29.52
CA LYS A 97 4.32 1.56 -30.83
C LYS A 97 5.34 1.46 -31.97
N SER A 98 6.62 1.53 -31.65
CA SER A 98 7.72 1.31 -32.59
C SER A 98 7.84 -0.16 -33.04
N GLY A 99 7.17 -1.10 -32.37
CA GLY A 99 7.36 -2.54 -32.53
C GLY A 99 8.44 -3.14 -31.63
N GLU A 100 9.17 -2.32 -30.88
CA GLU A 100 10.12 -2.79 -29.86
C GLU A 100 9.39 -3.56 -28.75
N ILE A 101 10.01 -4.65 -28.29
CA ILE A 101 9.52 -5.46 -27.17
C ILE A 101 10.54 -5.36 -26.04
N LYS A 102 10.11 -4.88 -24.88
CA LYS A 102 10.89 -4.86 -23.65
C LYS A 102 10.39 -5.94 -22.69
N LEU A 103 11.34 -6.65 -22.06
CA LEU A 103 11.07 -7.73 -21.14
C LEU A 103 11.67 -7.38 -19.78
N TYR A 104 10.87 -7.54 -18.72
CA TYR A 104 11.25 -7.25 -17.35
C TYR A 104 10.95 -8.43 -16.45
N LYS A 105 11.76 -8.58 -15.41
CA LYS A 105 11.62 -9.58 -14.35
C LYS A 105 11.70 -8.87 -13.01
N TYR A 106 10.83 -9.24 -12.10
CA TYR A 106 10.65 -8.56 -10.83
C TYR A 106 10.45 -9.57 -9.71
N GLU A 107 11.21 -9.44 -8.64
CA GLU A 107 11.05 -10.26 -7.45
C GLU A 107 10.45 -9.38 -6.36
N SER A 108 9.34 -9.83 -5.79
CA SER A 108 8.58 -9.08 -4.79
C SER A 108 8.47 -9.90 -3.52
N THR A 109 8.70 -9.28 -2.37
CA THR A 109 8.38 -9.85 -1.05
C THR A 109 7.47 -8.92 -0.28
N ILE A 110 6.24 -9.36 -0.05
CA ILE A 110 5.23 -8.64 0.73
C ILE A 110 5.17 -9.26 2.12
N ASN A 111 5.39 -8.46 3.14
CA ASN A 111 5.39 -8.92 4.53
C ASN A 111 4.14 -8.47 5.28
N ASN A 112 3.55 -7.34 4.89
CA ASN A 112 2.44 -6.73 5.59
C ASN A 112 1.22 -6.61 4.68
N VAL A 113 0.08 -7.12 5.14
CA VAL A 113 -1.22 -6.85 4.53
C VAL A 113 -2.01 -5.97 5.48
N SER A 114 -2.33 -4.77 5.01
CA SER A 114 -2.93 -3.72 5.81
C SER A 114 -4.31 -3.34 5.30
N ASP A 115 -5.21 -3.10 6.25
CA ASP A 115 -6.56 -2.66 5.95
C ASP A 115 -7.10 -1.86 7.12
N ILE A 116 -8.16 -1.12 6.83
CA ILE A 116 -8.92 -0.44 7.88
C ILE A 116 -9.64 -1.48 8.74
N ASN A 117 -9.72 -1.23 10.05
CA ASN A 117 -10.50 -2.10 10.91
C ASN A 117 -12.00 -2.01 10.51
N PRO A 118 -12.63 -3.12 10.09
CA PRO A 118 -14.01 -3.11 9.60
C PRO A 118 -15.03 -2.67 10.67
N GLN A 119 -14.71 -2.80 11.95
CA GLN A 119 -15.55 -2.34 13.07
C GLN A 119 -15.58 -0.80 13.19
N TYR A 120 -14.53 -0.12 12.70
CA TYR A 120 -14.30 1.30 12.94
C TYR A 120 -14.15 2.07 11.62
N LYS A 121 -15.26 2.26 10.91
CA LYS A 121 -15.31 3.01 9.65
C LYS A 121 -15.44 4.53 9.84
N ARG A 122 -14.86 5.09 10.90
CA ARG A 122 -14.94 6.52 11.24
C ARG A 122 -13.66 6.98 11.93
N TYR A 123 -13.48 8.30 12.00
CA TYR A 123 -12.45 8.91 12.84
C TYR A 123 -12.75 8.68 14.33
N LEU A 124 -11.71 8.43 15.10
CA LEU A 124 -11.76 8.15 16.53
C LEU A 124 -10.66 8.91 17.26
N SER A 125 -10.91 9.30 18.49
CA SER A 125 -9.86 9.75 19.39
C SER A 125 -9.04 8.56 19.91
N PRO A 126 -7.73 8.72 20.18
CA PRO A 126 -6.93 7.69 20.84
C PRO A 126 -7.55 7.26 22.17
N SER A 127 -7.69 5.95 22.38
CA SER A 127 -8.26 5.37 23.60
C SER A 127 -7.63 4.01 23.86
N PRO A 128 -7.42 3.58 25.11
CA PRO A 128 -6.86 2.26 25.41
C PRO A 128 -7.76 1.08 24.96
N ASN A 129 -9.04 1.35 24.65
CA ASN A 129 -10.01 0.32 24.30
C ASN A 129 -10.10 0.05 22.78
N ILE A 130 -9.39 0.82 21.95
CA ILE A 130 -9.34 0.55 20.51
C ILE A 130 -8.49 -0.70 20.24
N THR A 131 -8.89 -1.48 19.24
CA THR A 131 -8.19 -2.72 18.87
C THR A 131 -8.10 -2.84 17.36
N CYS A 132 -7.09 -3.57 16.90
CA CYS A 132 -6.95 -4.01 15.52
C CYS A 132 -7.57 -5.39 15.27
N ILE A 133 -7.99 -6.10 16.32
CA ILE A 133 -8.63 -7.40 16.24
C ILE A 133 -10.11 -7.22 15.88
N ASP A 134 -10.57 -7.92 14.85
CA ASP A 134 -11.99 -8.06 14.55
C ASP A 134 -12.55 -9.20 15.42
N ASN A 135 -13.70 -9.00 16.07
CA ASN A 135 -14.32 -9.98 16.99
C ASN A 135 -14.83 -11.27 16.30
N SER A 136 -14.44 -11.52 15.05
CA SER A 136 -14.80 -12.73 14.32
C SER A 136 -13.92 -13.93 14.72
N SER A 137 -14.52 -15.11 14.85
CA SER A 137 -13.91 -16.34 15.37
C SER A 137 -12.76 -16.92 14.52
N ASN A 138 -12.41 -16.30 13.40
CA ASN A 138 -11.32 -16.69 12.50
C ASN A 138 -10.31 -15.54 12.28
N SER A 139 -10.24 -14.56 13.18
CA SER A 139 -9.42 -13.36 12.95
C SER A 139 -7.93 -13.72 12.83
N THR A 140 -7.35 -13.46 11.65
CA THR A 140 -5.90 -13.28 11.52
C THR A 140 -5.46 -12.27 12.58
N LYS A 141 -4.36 -12.55 13.29
CA LYS A 141 -3.82 -11.61 14.27
C LYS A 141 -3.50 -10.31 13.55
N ARG A 142 -3.89 -9.18 14.13
CA ARG A 142 -3.66 -7.85 13.57
C ARG A 142 -3.10 -6.93 14.63
N ASP A 143 -2.23 -6.02 14.21
CA ASP A 143 -1.68 -5.00 15.08
C ASP A 143 -1.78 -3.59 14.48
N PHE A 144 -1.60 -2.61 15.35
CA PHE A 144 -1.37 -1.22 15.02
C PHE A 144 0.11 -1.03 14.66
N TYR A 145 0.37 -0.23 13.64
CA TYR A 145 1.69 0.37 13.46
C TYR A 145 2.08 1.19 14.69
N SER A 146 3.37 1.21 15.01
CA SER A 146 3.96 2.12 15.97
C SER A 146 4.35 3.45 15.34
N ASP A 147 4.52 4.48 16.18
CA ASP A 147 5.03 5.77 15.74
C ASP A 147 6.39 5.65 15.03
N LYS A 148 7.28 4.73 15.46
CA LYS A 148 8.55 4.45 14.77
C LYS A 148 8.41 3.76 13.41
N GLU A 149 7.35 2.97 13.20
CA GLU A 149 7.12 2.29 11.92
C GLU A 149 6.44 3.22 10.89
N VAL A 150 5.72 4.25 11.35
CA VAL A 150 5.06 5.20 10.44
C VAL A 150 5.87 6.46 10.16
N TYR A 151 6.75 6.84 11.09
CA TYR A 151 7.53 8.07 11.03
C TYR A 151 9.01 7.76 11.10
N ASP A 152 9.76 8.31 10.15
CA ASP A 152 11.20 8.12 10.11
C ASP A 152 11.95 9.39 9.64
N PRO A 153 12.18 10.36 10.53
CA PRO A 153 12.96 11.55 10.24
C PRO A 153 14.47 11.32 10.46
N ASP A 154 14.85 10.32 11.25
CA ASP A 154 16.18 10.16 11.85
C ASP A 154 16.97 9.02 11.21
N ASN A 155 16.31 8.15 10.44
CA ASN A 155 16.93 7.02 9.77
C ASN A 155 16.32 6.77 8.37
N PRO A 156 16.51 7.69 7.40
CA PRO A 156 15.93 7.60 6.05
C PRO A 156 16.36 6.37 5.22
N ILE A 157 17.11 5.44 5.82
CA ILE A 157 17.54 4.16 5.26
C ILE A 157 16.43 3.10 5.37
N ASP A 158 15.47 3.24 6.29
CA ASP A 158 14.33 2.31 6.31
C ASP A 158 13.34 2.65 5.19
N PHE A 159 13.60 2.10 4.01
CA PHE A 159 12.74 2.20 2.83
C PHE A 159 11.30 1.73 3.06
N TYR A 160 11.05 0.98 4.14
CA TYR A 160 9.77 0.33 4.42
C TYR A 160 9.02 0.91 5.63
N SER A 161 9.47 2.04 6.17
CA SER A 161 8.59 2.83 7.03
C SER A 161 7.37 3.29 6.23
N LEU A 162 6.21 3.42 6.87
CA LEU A 162 4.96 3.74 6.16
C LEU A 162 5.07 5.07 5.40
N TYR A 163 5.77 6.06 5.98
CA TYR A 163 6.05 7.33 5.32
C TYR A 163 7.01 7.18 4.12
N ASN A 164 8.08 6.40 4.22
CA ASN A 164 9.00 6.25 3.10
C ASN A 164 8.38 5.44 1.95
N GLU A 165 7.54 4.46 2.28
CA GLU A 165 6.91 3.59 1.29
C GLU A 165 5.73 4.28 0.56
N TRP A 166 4.91 5.04 1.31
CA TRP A 166 3.62 5.60 0.83
C TRP A 166 3.51 7.12 0.97
N GLY A 167 4.43 7.78 1.66
CA GLY A 167 4.43 9.22 1.91
C GLY A 167 5.23 10.06 0.91
N GLY A 168 5.59 11.27 1.34
CA GLY A 168 6.43 12.22 0.62
C GLY A 168 5.67 13.00 -0.46
N LYS A 169 5.51 12.40 -1.65
CA LYS A 169 4.77 13.04 -2.77
C LYS A 169 3.26 12.83 -2.65
N PHE A 170 2.87 11.70 -2.09
CA PHE A 170 1.49 11.30 -1.84
C PHE A 170 1.32 11.08 -0.34
N ASP A 171 0.08 11.05 0.14
CA ASP A 171 -0.24 10.62 1.50
C ASP A 171 -1.16 9.39 1.50
N LEU A 172 -1.46 8.85 2.69
CA LEU A 172 -2.28 7.63 2.80
C LEU A 172 -3.70 7.81 2.22
N TYR A 173 -4.23 9.03 2.17
CA TYR A 173 -5.52 9.32 1.55
C TYR A 173 -5.46 9.15 0.03
N ASP A 174 -4.40 9.65 -0.61
CA ASP A 174 -4.20 9.54 -2.06
C ASP A 174 -4.16 8.06 -2.52
N TRP A 175 -3.66 7.17 -1.67
CA TRP A 175 -3.61 5.73 -1.92
C TRP A 175 -4.96 5.02 -1.74
N GLY A 176 -6.04 5.72 -1.40
CA GLY A 176 -7.38 5.15 -1.25
C GLY A 176 -7.59 4.38 0.07
N ILE A 177 -6.67 4.50 1.04
CA ILE A 177 -6.81 3.82 2.35
C ILE A 177 -8.08 4.28 3.07
N PHE A 178 -8.53 5.51 2.83
CA PHE A 178 -9.71 6.10 3.48
C PHE A 178 -11.02 5.83 2.73
N ASP A 179 -11.01 5.06 1.64
CA ASP A 179 -12.21 4.89 0.79
C ASP A 179 -13.38 4.19 1.49
N LYS A 180 -13.10 3.38 2.53
CA LYS A 180 -14.14 2.71 3.33
C LYS A 180 -14.51 3.48 4.62
N ILE A 181 -14.02 4.72 4.78
CA ILE A 181 -14.30 5.58 5.93
C ILE A 181 -15.50 6.47 5.65
N ASP A 182 -16.46 6.46 6.59
CA ASP A 182 -17.59 7.36 6.58
C ASP A 182 -17.12 8.80 6.82
N ASN A 183 -17.64 9.75 6.02
CA ASN A 183 -17.23 11.16 6.06
C ASN A 183 -15.72 11.37 5.91
N LYS A 184 -15.05 10.59 5.05
CA LYS A 184 -13.62 10.74 4.75
C LYS A 184 -13.28 12.19 4.38
N ASP A 185 -12.19 12.71 4.95
CA ASP A 185 -11.73 14.09 4.75
C ASP A 185 -10.29 14.09 4.20
N PRO A 186 -10.05 14.61 2.97
CA PRO A 186 -8.71 14.69 2.37
C PRO A 186 -7.75 15.62 3.11
N ASN A 187 -8.23 16.41 4.07
CA ASN A 187 -7.38 17.22 4.96
C ASN A 187 -7.04 16.49 6.26
N LYS A 188 -7.60 15.30 6.49
CA LYS A 188 -7.44 14.49 7.69
C LYS A 188 -6.98 13.07 7.29
N ALA A 189 -5.84 12.99 6.63
CA ALA A 189 -5.15 11.75 6.28
C ALA A 189 -4.42 11.15 7.51
N THR A 190 -5.17 10.94 8.59
CA THR A 190 -4.63 10.60 9.92
C THR A 190 -5.00 9.19 10.36
N ILE A 191 -4.03 8.47 10.91
CA ILE A 191 -4.21 7.12 11.48
C ILE A 191 -3.82 7.12 12.97
N ILE A 192 -4.40 6.21 13.75
CA ILE A 192 -4.00 5.99 15.14
C ILE A 192 -2.90 4.92 15.18
N VAL A 193 -1.82 5.22 15.90
CA VAL A 193 -0.63 4.36 16.01
C VAL A 193 -0.23 4.15 17.47
N ARG A 194 0.54 3.10 17.75
CA ARG A 194 1.12 2.86 19.09
C ARG A 194 2.17 3.93 19.39
N ASN A 195 2.06 4.54 20.56
CA ASN A 195 3.08 5.45 21.07
C ASN A 195 4.26 4.63 21.62
N THR A 196 5.47 4.89 21.16
CA THR A 196 6.70 4.28 21.72
C THR A 196 7.57 5.27 22.48
N GLY A 197 7.05 6.48 22.69
CA GLY A 197 7.65 7.50 23.54
C GLY A 197 7.62 7.17 25.03
N SER A 198 8.22 8.07 25.82
CA SER A 198 8.35 7.93 27.26
C SER A 198 7.01 7.91 28.01
N ASP A 199 5.96 8.50 27.46
CA ASP A 199 4.63 8.57 28.06
C ASP A 199 3.68 7.44 27.58
N SER A 200 4.19 6.47 26.82
CA SER A 200 3.42 5.35 26.23
C SER A 200 2.57 4.56 27.21
N GLN A 201 2.97 4.43 28.48
CA GLN A 201 2.11 3.77 29.48
C GLN A 201 0.84 4.56 29.80
N SER A 202 0.93 5.89 29.84
CA SER A 202 -0.20 6.78 30.12
C SER A 202 -0.98 7.17 28.87
N LYS A 203 -0.32 7.16 27.71
CA LYS A 203 -0.87 7.46 26.39
C LYS A 203 -0.41 6.39 25.40
N PRO A 204 -1.04 5.21 25.41
CA PRO A 204 -0.59 4.06 24.61
C PRO A 204 -0.73 4.28 23.11
N PHE A 205 -1.55 5.24 22.70
CA PHE A 205 -1.81 5.55 21.31
C PHE A 205 -1.71 7.04 21.06
N ARG A 206 -1.39 7.40 19.82
CA ARG A 206 -1.25 8.77 19.34
C ARG A 206 -1.69 8.87 17.88
N VAL A 207 -1.91 10.10 17.39
CA VAL A 207 -2.42 10.33 16.03
C VAL A 207 -1.26 10.69 15.12
N TYR A 208 -1.06 9.91 14.05
CA TYR A 208 -0.12 10.21 12.98
C TYR A 208 -0.86 10.89 11.82
N ASP A 209 -0.35 12.02 11.37
CA ASP A 209 -0.79 12.77 10.20
C ASP A 209 0.17 12.48 9.03
N SER A 210 -0.28 11.61 8.10
CA SER A 210 0.53 11.19 6.96
C SER A 210 0.75 12.28 5.91
N LYS A 211 -0.12 13.28 5.86
CA LYS A 211 -0.01 14.41 4.93
C LYS A 211 1.14 15.33 5.28
N ASN A 212 1.30 15.60 6.58
CA ASN A 212 2.33 16.49 7.09
C ASN A 212 3.54 15.75 7.67
N ASN A 213 3.48 14.42 7.75
CA ASN A 213 4.45 13.58 8.44
C ASN A 213 4.70 14.06 9.88
N THR A 214 3.64 14.29 10.64
CA THR A 214 3.72 14.77 12.03
C THR A 214 2.78 14.00 12.95
N PHE A 215 2.92 14.19 14.25
CA PHE A 215 2.04 13.59 15.24
C PHE A 215 1.24 14.63 16.01
N ASP A 216 0.05 14.23 16.46
CA ASP A 216 -0.76 14.89 17.49
C ASP A 216 -1.19 16.34 17.20
N LYS A 217 -1.03 16.81 15.95
CA LYS A 217 -1.66 18.05 15.45
C LYS A 217 -3.17 17.91 15.29
N GLN A 218 -3.61 16.69 15.03
CA GLN A 218 -5.01 16.30 14.91
C GLN A 218 -5.39 15.45 16.12
N THR A 219 -6.64 15.55 16.57
CA THR A 219 -7.13 14.87 17.79
C THR A 219 -7.71 13.49 17.53
N GLU A 220 -7.91 13.13 16.26
CA GLU A 220 -8.56 11.88 15.86
C GLU A 220 -7.88 11.30 14.62
N GLY A 221 -7.95 9.97 14.48
CA GLY A 221 -7.50 9.24 13.30
C GLY A 221 -8.36 8.00 13.04
N ILE A 222 -8.09 7.31 11.95
CA ILE A 222 -8.71 6.03 11.64
C ILE A 222 -7.86 4.88 12.18
N ILE A 223 -8.46 3.70 12.34
CA ILE A 223 -7.74 2.49 12.76
C ILE A 223 -7.27 1.74 11.51
N PHE A 224 -6.00 1.91 11.16
CA PHE A 224 -5.34 1.22 10.07
C PHE A 224 -4.39 0.16 10.65
N CYS A 225 -4.66 -1.11 10.34
CA CYS A 225 -4.02 -2.26 10.96
C CYS A 225 -3.27 -3.09 9.92
N TYR A 226 -2.21 -3.77 10.34
CA TYR A 226 -1.54 -4.78 9.54
C TYR A 226 -1.74 -6.17 10.14
N GLN A 227 -1.71 -7.20 9.28
CA GLN A 227 -1.75 -8.60 9.69
C GLN A 227 -0.40 -9.05 10.25
N ILE A 228 -0.42 -9.76 11.37
CA ILE A 228 0.76 -10.37 12.02
C ILE A 228 0.89 -11.81 11.52
N LEU A 229 2.08 -12.18 11.06
CA LEU A 229 2.46 -13.55 10.67
C LEU A 229 2.71 -14.44 11.89
#